data_AF-A0A930DIS9-F1
#
_entry.id   AF-A0A930DIS9-F1
#
_cell.length_a   1.000
_cell.length_b   1.000
_cell.length_c   1.000
_cell.angle_alpha   90.00
_cell.angle_beta   90.00
_cell.angle_gamma   90.00
#
_symmetry.space_group_name_H-M   'P 1'
#
loop_
_entity.id
_entity.type
_entity.pdbx_description
1 polymer ?
#
loop_
_entity_poly.entity_id
_entity_poly.type
_entity_poly.pdbx_seq_one_letter_code
_entity_poly.pdbx_strand_id
1 'polypeptide(L)'
;MRPLITALILLAACTDSNPNIHEPPAMTASPSQAPDQTEQPNGKTLLRQAQQQYDGYYKYQAAYLAYQAAQADETLSPHLAELAKNY
;
A
#
# COMPACT_ATOMS: atom_id res chain seq x y z
N MET A 1 28.87 9.33 1.41
CA MET A 1 28.88 10.52 0.53
C MET A 1 27.99 10.24 -0.69
N ARG A 2 26.97 11.07 -0.93
CA ARG A 2 26.14 11.11 -2.17
C ARG A 2 26.84 11.98 -3.23
N PRO A 3 26.53 11.80 -4.52
CA PRO A 3 25.93 12.96 -5.22
C PRO A 3 24.74 12.65 -6.15
N LEU A 4 23.82 13.63 -6.23
CA LEU A 4 23.17 14.20 -7.43
C LEU A 4 22.28 13.26 -8.28
N ILE A 5 20.94 13.23 -8.18
CA ILE A 5 19.94 14.25 -8.59
C ILE A 5 20.42 15.12 -9.77
N THR A 6 19.70 15.09 -10.90
CA THR A 6 19.15 16.26 -11.64
C THR A 6 18.97 15.91 -13.13
N ALA A 7 17.86 16.37 -13.70
CA ALA A 7 17.54 16.47 -15.13
C ALA A 7 16.77 15.31 -15.78
N LEU A 8 15.44 15.34 -15.64
CA LEU A 8 14.50 14.82 -16.65
C LEU A 8 13.15 15.56 -16.55
N ILE A 9 13.18 16.89 -16.35
CA ILE A 9 11.98 17.73 -16.43
C ILE A 9 12.30 18.90 -17.35
N LEU A 10 12.14 18.68 -18.65
CA LEU A 10 12.13 19.70 -19.68
C LEU A 10 11.39 19.10 -20.87
N LEU A 11 10.06 19.24 -20.92
CA LEU A 11 9.33 19.28 -22.18
C LEU A 11 7.92 19.84 -21.99
N ALA A 12 7.69 20.93 -22.72
CA ALA A 12 6.41 21.54 -23.08
C ALA A 12 5.69 22.37 -22.00
N ALA A 13 6.28 23.52 -21.69
CA ALA A 13 5.47 24.73 -21.69
C ALA A 13 5.08 25.05 -23.14
N CYS A 14 3.93 25.70 -23.29
CA CYS A 14 3.41 26.38 -24.47
C CYS A 14 2.53 25.54 -25.41
N THR A 15 1.22 25.60 -25.19
CA THR A 15 0.30 26.01 -26.27
C THR A 15 -1.03 26.53 -25.70
N ASP A 16 -1.39 27.69 -26.24
CA ASP A 16 -2.73 28.18 -26.51
C ASP A 16 -3.58 28.83 -25.41
N SER A 17 -3.85 30.11 -25.69
CA SER A 17 -4.63 31.08 -24.96
C SER A 17 -6.12 30.73 -24.90
N ASN A 18 -6.66 30.55 -23.69
CA ASN A 18 -8.07 30.80 -23.41
C ASN A 18 -8.21 31.45 -22.01
N PRO A 19 -8.67 32.71 -21.88
CA PRO A 19 -8.77 33.37 -20.57
C PRO A 19 -10.03 32.96 -19.79
N ASN A 20 -10.64 31.81 -20.11
CA ASN A 20 -11.90 31.37 -19.51
C ASN A 20 -11.86 29.88 -19.13
N ILE A 21 -10.90 29.52 -18.28
CA ILE A 21 -10.95 28.27 -17.54
C ILE A 21 -10.74 28.64 -16.08
N HIS A 22 -11.82 28.47 -15.31
CA HIS A 22 -11.83 28.53 -13.85
C HIS A 22 -10.56 27.91 -13.28
N GLU A 23 -9.78 28.71 -12.54
CA GLU A 23 -8.71 28.18 -11.71
C GLU A 23 -9.31 27.05 -10.85
N PRO A 24 -8.79 25.81 -10.91
CA PRO A 24 -9.22 24.80 -9.97
C PRO A 24 -8.87 25.33 -8.57
N PRO A 25 -9.75 25.18 -7.57
CA PRO A 25 -9.45 25.64 -6.23
C PRO A 25 -8.11 25.02 -5.83
N ALA A 26 -7.17 25.86 -5.42
CA ALA A 26 -5.87 25.42 -4.96
C ALA A 26 -6.12 24.37 -3.88
N MET A 27 -5.89 23.10 -4.23
CA MET A 27 -5.88 22.01 -3.28
C MET A 27 -4.74 22.35 -2.33
N THR A 28 -5.09 22.93 -1.19
CA THR A 28 -4.27 22.87 0.00
C THR A 28 -4.17 21.38 0.30
N ALA A 29 -3.15 20.75 -0.26
CA ALA A 29 -2.71 19.44 0.16
C ALA A 29 -2.30 19.61 1.61
N SER A 30 -3.24 19.44 2.53
CA SER A 30 -2.92 18.98 3.87
C SER A 30 -1.92 17.85 3.66
N PRO A 31 -0.74 17.88 4.31
CA PRO A 31 0.15 16.73 4.28
C PRO A 31 -0.66 15.61 4.93
N SER A 32 -1.35 14.83 4.09
CA SER A 32 -1.92 13.55 4.48
C SER A 32 -0.67 12.78 4.85
N GLN A 33 -0.42 12.66 6.15
CA GLN A 33 0.52 11.71 6.68
C GLN A 33 0.10 10.37 6.06
N ALA A 34 0.76 9.99 4.97
CA ALA A 34 0.70 8.63 4.49
C ALA A 34 1.07 7.80 5.72
N PRO A 35 0.22 6.85 6.15
CA PRO A 35 0.52 6.05 7.32
C PRO A 35 1.92 5.48 7.12
N ASP A 36 2.77 5.71 8.10
CA ASP A 36 4.20 5.43 8.04
C ASP A 36 4.37 3.95 7.64
N GLN A 37 4.67 3.69 6.36
CA GLN A 37 4.71 2.32 5.82
C GLN A 37 5.99 1.58 6.25
N THR A 38 6.74 2.14 7.21
CA THR A 38 8.02 1.59 7.67
C THR A 38 7.87 0.54 8.77
N GLU A 39 6.73 0.49 9.47
CA GLU A 39 6.41 -0.61 10.38
C GLU A 39 5.70 -1.74 9.62
N GLN A 40 6.36 -2.90 9.52
CA GLN A 40 5.64 -4.12 9.17
C GLN A 40 4.48 -4.29 10.16
N PRO A 41 3.26 -4.54 9.68
CA PRO A 41 2.13 -4.74 10.57
C PRO A 41 2.44 -5.92 11.51
N ASN A 42 2.15 -5.72 12.80
CA ASN A 42 2.25 -6.77 13.82
C ASN A 42 1.58 -8.06 13.31
N GLY A 43 2.21 -9.21 13.56
CA GLY A 43 1.68 -10.53 13.19
C GLY A 43 0.20 -10.70 13.57
N LYS A 44 -0.23 -10.22 14.74
CA LYS A 44 -1.66 -10.29 15.16
C LYS A 44 -2.59 -9.52 14.23
N THR A 45 -2.13 -8.38 13.73
CA THR A 45 -2.87 -7.57 12.77
C THR A 45 -2.97 -8.30 11.44
N LEU A 46 -1.86 -8.89 10.98
CA LEU A 46 -1.82 -9.71 9.78
C LEU A 46 -2.75 -10.92 9.87
N LEU A 47 -2.75 -11.63 11.00
CA LEU A 47 -3.64 -12.76 11.25
C LEU A 47 -5.12 -12.35 11.18
N ARG A 48 -5.49 -11.24 11.84
CA ARG A 48 -6.86 -10.71 11.80
C ARG A 48 -7.28 -10.34 10.39
N GLN A 49 -6.39 -9.67 9.63
CA GLN A 49 -6.66 -9.32 8.24
C GLN A 49 -6.77 -10.57 7.36
N ALA A 50 -5.91 -11.58 7.55
CA ALA A 50 -5.98 -12.85 6.84
C ALA A 50 -7.34 -13.52 7.03
N GLN A 51 -7.85 -13.52 8.27
CA GLN A 51 -9.16 -14.07 8.60
C GLN A 51 -10.30 -13.30 7.92
N GLN A 52 -10.28 -11.96 7.97
CA GLN A 52 -11.27 -11.13 7.28
C GLN A 52 -11.28 -11.37 5.77
N GLN A 53 -10.11 -11.51 5.14
CA GLN A 53 -9.99 -11.80 3.72
C GLN A 53 -10.49 -13.22 3.39
N TYR A 54 -10.23 -14.19 4.27
CA TYR A 54 -10.72 -15.56 4.12
C TYR A 54 -12.26 -15.62 4.17
N ASP A 55 -12.86 -14.97 5.17
CA ASP A 55 -14.31 -14.88 5.33
C ASP A 55 -14.96 -14.13 4.16
N GLY A 56 -14.24 -13.18 3.56
CA GLY A 56 -14.62 -12.47 2.34
C GLY A 56 -14.39 -13.24 1.03
N TYR A 57 -14.03 -14.53 1.07
CA TYR A 57 -13.70 -15.38 -0.08
C TYR A 57 -12.44 -14.98 -0.89
N TYR A 58 -11.62 -14.04 -0.40
CA TYR A 58 -10.36 -13.64 -1.02
C TYR A 58 -9.20 -14.51 -0.54
N LYS A 59 -9.24 -15.79 -0.91
CA LYS A 59 -8.30 -16.82 -0.41
C LYS A 59 -6.82 -16.53 -0.70
N TYR A 60 -6.51 -15.92 -1.84
CA TYR A 60 -5.13 -15.59 -2.20
C TYR A 60 -4.55 -14.52 -1.28
N GLN A 61 -5.30 -13.46 -1.02
CA GLN A 61 -4.87 -12.38 -0.14
C GLN A 61 -4.83 -12.82 1.32
N ALA A 62 -5.76 -13.68 1.73
CA ALA A 62 -5.71 -14.37 3.02
C ALA A 62 -4.46 -15.23 3.18
N ALA A 63 -4.07 -15.99 2.15
CA ALA A 63 -2.88 -16.83 2.17
C ALA A 63 -1.59 -16.01 2.33
N TYR A 64 -1.45 -14.91 1.58
CA TYR A 64 -0.30 -14.01 1.70
C TYR A 64 -0.18 -13.42 3.12
N LEU A 65 -1.29 -12.92 3.67
CA LEU A 65 -1.32 -12.33 5.01
C LEU A 65 -1.05 -13.37 6.09
N ALA A 66 -1.57 -14.59 5.93
CA ALA A 66 -1.30 -15.72 6.83
C ALA A 66 0.18 -16.13 6.77
N TYR A 67 0.79 -16.18 5.59
CA TYR A 67 2.22 -16.42 5.44
C TYR A 67 3.05 -15.35 6.17
N GLN A 68 2.72 -14.08 5.99
CA GLN A 68 3.41 -12.99 6.70
C GLN A 68 3.22 -13.08 8.23
N ALA A 69 2.01 -13.45 8.70
CA ALA A 69 1.75 -13.65 10.12
C ALA A 69 2.58 -14.82 10.69
N ALA A 70 2.73 -15.92 9.96
CA ALA A 70 3.59 -17.04 10.36
C ALA A 70 5.07 -16.64 10.46
N GLN A 71 5.55 -15.77 9.56
CA GLN A 71 6.92 -15.23 9.62
C GLN A 71 7.13 -14.27 10.80
N ALA A 72 6.04 -13.76 11.38
CA ALA A 72 6.05 -12.95 12.60
C ALA A 72 5.78 -13.80 13.87
N ASP A 73 6.02 -15.13 13.79
CA ASP A 73 5.83 -16.10 14.87
C ASP A 73 4.39 -16.21 15.40
N GLU A 74 3.38 -15.80 14.62
CA GLU A 74 1.99 -15.98 15.03
C GLU A 74 1.47 -17.38 14.75
N THR A 75 0.66 -17.87 15.68
CA THR A 75 0.01 -19.18 15.54
C THR A 75 -1.18 -19.06 14.59
N LEU A 76 -1.06 -19.70 13.42
CA LEU A 76 -2.13 -19.75 12.43
C LEU A 76 -3.20 -20.78 12.79
N SER A 77 -4.46 -20.42 12.56
CA SER A 77 -5.57 -21.39 12.53
C SER A 77 -5.35 -22.43 11.41
N PRO A 78 -5.85 -23.68 11.53
CA PRO A 78 -5.58 -24.75 10.57
C PRO A 78 -5.90 -24.38 9.11
N HIS A 79 -7.02 -23.69 8.88
CA HIS A 79 -7.43 -23.26 7.54
C HIS A 79 -6.52 -22.18 6.93
N LEU A 80 -5.99 -21.26 7.75
CA LEU A 80 -5.04 -20.25 7.31
C LEU A 80 -3.65 -20.85 7.11
N ALA A 81 -3.26 -21.81 7.96
CA ALA A 81 -2.02 -22.55 7.81
C ALA A 81 -2.01 -23.39 6.53
N GLU A 82 -3.12 -24.03 6.18
CA GLU A 82 -3.27 -24.75 4.92
C GLU A 82 -3.18 -23.83 3.71
N LEU A 83 -3.77 -22.63 3.79
CA LEU A 83 -3.64 -21.62 2.74
C LEU A 83 -2.20 -21.11 2.57
N ALA A 84 -1.52 -20.80 3.68
CA ALA A 84 -0.17 -20.27 3.67
C ALA A 84 0.88 -21.28 3.13
N LYS A 85 0.62 -22.59 3.20
CA LYS A 85 1.51 -23.62 2.62
C LYS A 85 1.67 -23.53 1.10
N ASN A 86 0.73 -22.87 0.43
CA ASN A 86 0.74 -22.71 -1.03
C ASN A 86 1.46 -21.43 -1.49
N TYR A 87 2.16 -20.76 -0.58
CA TYR A 87 2.88 -19.50 -0.79
C TYR A 87 4.37 -19.68 -0.46
#